data_AF-S9S953-F1
#
_entry.id   AF-S9S953-F1
#
_cell.length_a   1.000
_cell.length_b   1.000
_cell.length_c   1.000
_cell.angle_alpha   90.00
_cell.angle_beta   90.00
_cell.angle_gamma   90.00
#
_symmetry.space_group_name_H-M   'P 1'
#
loop_
_entity.id
_entity.type
_entity.pdbx_description
1 polymer ?
#
loop_
_entity_poly.entity_id
_entity_poly.type
_entity_poly.pdbx_seq_one_letter_code
_entity_poly.pdbx_strand_id
1 'polypeptide(L)'
;MVPSCSGARASHLPQWGNGGMAELLYGFDPLCGWCYGIVPAIRRVSRDHPGLPIRLVMAGLLSGERVGPYRALEGSIRAASAQLRAVTGRRRPRLSSVSSRSRA
;
A
#
# COMPACT_ATOMS: atom_id res chain seq x y z
N MET A 1 15.77 -13.02 15.15
CA MET A 1 15.33 -14.43 15.27
C MET A 1 13.85 -14.44 14.90
N VAL A 2 13.53 -14.69 13.64
CA VAL A 2 12.15 -14.65 13.13
C VAL A 2 11.52 -16.00 13.47
N PRO A 3 10.39 -16.07 14.18
CA PRO A 3 9.81 -17.35 14.55
C PRO A 3 9.32 -18.09 13.30
N SER A 4 9.78 -19.34 13.16
CA SER A 4 9.35 -20.27 12.13
C SER A 4 7.87 -20.63 12.35
N CYS A 5 7.01 -20.20 11.43
CA CYS A 5 5.61 -20.64 11.39
C CYS A 5 5.54 -22.07 10.84
N SER A 6 5.86 -23.07 11.66
CA SER A 6 5.85 -24.47 11.23
C SER A 6 4.64 -25.29 11.71
N GLY A 7 3.54 -24.67 12.18
CA GLY A 7 2.49 -25.48 12.83
C GLY A 7 1.07 -24.94 12.94
N ALA A 8 0.71 -23.81 12.34
CA ALA A 8 -0.68 -23.36 12.38
C ALA A 8 -1.53 -24.13 11.35
N ARG A 9 -2.30 -25.12 11.81
CA ARG A 9 -3.26 -25.86 10.98
C ARG A 9 -4.29 -24.88 10.40
N ALA A 10 -4.24 -24.70 9.08
CA ALA A 10 -5.11 -23.86 8.26
C ALA A 10 -6.54 -24.43 8.14
N SER A 11 -7.25 -24.64 9.25
CA SER A 11 -8.60 -25.21 9.24
C SER A 11 -9.73 -24.17 9.28
N HIS A 12 -9.41 -22.89 9.47
CA HIS A 12 -10.40 -21.79 9.51
C HIS A 12 -10.02 -20.54 8.71
N LEU A 13 -8.96 -20.60 7.91
CA LEU A 13 -8.63 -19.49 7.01
C LEU A 13 -9.55 -19.57 5.79
N PRO A 14 -10.18 -18.45 5.35
CA PRO A 14 -10.92 -18.44 4.10
C PRO A 14 -10.00 -18.93 2.98
N GLN A 15 -10.45 -19.95 2.25
CA GLN A 15 -9.75 -20.51 1.10
C GLN A 15 -9.70 -19.49 -0.05
N TRP A 16 -8.71 -18.60 -0.01
CA TRP A 16 -8.30 -17.82 -1.17
C TRP A 16 -7.74 -18.82 -2.20
N GLY A 17 -8.36 -18.84 -3.38
CA GLY A 17 -8.34 -19.95 -4.34
C GLY A 17 -7.01 -20.63 -4.65
N ASN A 18 -7.11 -21.96 -4.79
CA ASN A 18 -6.28 -22.95 -5.49
C ASN A 18 -4.79 -23.09 -5.10
N GLY A 19 -4.41 -24.33 -4.78
CA GLY A 19 -3.11 -24.69 -4.22
C GLY A 19 -1.90 -24.32 -5.09
N GLY A 20 -0.80 -23.98 -4.41
CA GLY A 20 0.55 -24.24 -4.89
C GLY A 20 1.42 -23.04 -5.32
N MET A 21 0.95 -21.78 -5.27
CA MET A 21 1.81 -20.63 -5.58
C MET A 21 1.66 -19.51 -4.54
N ALA A 22 2.79 -18.99 -4.07
CA ALA A 22 2.81 -17.83 -3.18
C ALA A 22 2.28 -16.59 -3.92
N GLU A 23 1.47 -15.77 -3.24
CA GLU A 23 0.94 -14.49 -3.73
C GLU A 23 1.39 -13.36 -2.80
N LEU A 24 1.70 -12.19 -3.37
CA LEU A 24 1.89 -10.95 -2.61
C LEU A 24 0.60 -10.16 -2.56
N LEU A 25 -0.03 -10.13 -1.38
CA LEU A 25 -1.18 -9.26 -1.12
C LEU A 25 -0.69 -7.85 -0.76
N TYR A 26 -0.96 -6.87 -1.62
CA TYR A 26 -0.68 -5.47 -1.34
C TYR A 26 -1.96 -4.72 -0.93
N GLY A 27 -2.13 -4.58 0.38
CA GLY A 27 -3.17 -3.74 0.98
C GLY A 27 -2.85 -2.26 0.78
N PHE A 28 -3.68 -1.55 0.02
CA PHE A 28 -3.53 -0.13 -0.25
C PHE A 28 -4.78 0.66 0.16
N ASP A 29 -4.60 1.96 0.37
CA ASP A 29 -5.70 2.91 0.53
C ASP A 29 -5.36 4.24 -0.17
N PRO A 30 -6.29 4.88 -0.90
CA PRO A 30 -6.05 6.17 -1.57
C PRO A 30 -5.69 7.34 -0.65
N LEU A 31 -6.12 7.32 0.61
CA LEU A 31 -5.81 8.34 1.62
C LEU A 31 -4.41 8.15 2.23
N CYS A 32 -3.84 6.96 2.08
CA CYS A 32 -2.54 6.58 2.63
C CYS A 32 -1.39 7.12 1.76
N GLY A 33 -0.74 8.19 2.21
CA GLY A 33 0.44 8.74 1.53
C GLY A 33 1.57 7.73 1.34
N TRP A 34 1.86 6.91 2.35
CA TRP A 34 2.89 5.86 2.30
C TRP A 34 2.62 4.78 1.26
N CYS A 35 1.34 4.48 1.03
CA CYS A 35 0.91 3.55 -0.01
C CYS A 35 1.23 4.10 -1.41
N TYR A 36 1.25 5.42 -1.60
CA TYR A 36 1.81 6.03 -2.81
C TYR A 36 3.35 6.00 -2.82
N GLY A 37 4.00 6.19 -1.67
CA GLY A 37 5.45 6.18 -1.52
C GLY A 37 6.10 4.85 -1.92
N ILE A 38 5.45 3.72 -1.63
CA ILE A 38 5.99 2.37 -1.87
C ILE A 38 5.75 1.84 -3.30
N VAL A 39 4.88 2.49 -4.10
CA VAL A 39 4.55 2.05 -5.48
C VAL A 39 5.79 1.72 -6.33
N PRO A 40 6.90 2.47 -6.31
CA PRO A 40 8.09 2.13 -7.10
C PRO A 40 8.72 0.80 -6.69
N ALA A 41 8.70 0.49 -5.39
CA ALA A 41 9.20 -0.78 -4.88
C ALA A 41 8.27 -1.94 -5.29
N ILE A 42 6.95 -1.77 -5.19
CA ILE A 42 5.98 -2.77 -5.68
C ILE A 42 6.14 -3.02 -7.18
N ARG A 43 6.34 -1.96 -7.98
CA ARG A 43 6.64 -2.09 -9.42
C ARG A 43 7.96 -2.81 -9.67
N ARG A 44 8.98 -2.57 -8.84
CA ARG A 44 10.25 -3.30 -8.90
C ARG A 44 10.04 -4.78 -8.60
N VAL A 45 9.29 -5.13 -7.56
CA VAL A 45 8.96 -6.52 -7.24
C VAL A 45 8.23 -7.20 -8.41
N SER A 46 7.23 -6.54 -8.99
CA SER A 46 6.49 -7.08 -10.15
C SER A 46 7.39 -7.35 -11.35
N ARG A 47 8.37 -6.47 -11.62
CA ARG A 47 9.31 -6.64 -12.72
C ARG A 47 10.37 -7.71 -12.44
N ASP A 48 10.91 -7.72 -11.21
CA ASP A 48 12.00 -8.61 -10.82
C ASP A 48 11.49 -10.04 -10.54
N HIS A 49 10.18 -10.21 -10.29
CA HIS A 49 9.52 -11.50 -10.01
C HIS A 49 8.23 -11.69 -10.83
N PRO A 50 8.31 -11.93 -12.16
CA PRO A 50 7.14 -12.00 -13.03
C PRO A 50 6.21 -13.19 -12.72
N GLY A 51 6.71 -14.24 -12.07
CA GLY A 51 5.92 -15.40 -11.63
C GLY A 51 5.26 -15.25 -10.25
N LEU A 52 5.43 -14.10 -9.57
CA LEU A 52 4.80 -13.81 -8.28
C LEU A 52 3.55 -12.95 -8.51
N PRO A 53 2.33 -13.49 -8.38
CA PRO A 53 1.11 -12.70 -8.47
C PRO A 53 1.11 -11.62 -7.38
N ILE A 54 0.77 -10.39 -7.77
CA ILE A 54 0.55 -9.29 -6.83
C ILE A 54 -0.92 -8.90 -6.89
N ARG A 55 -1.62 -9.09 -5.78
CA ARG A 55 -3.03 -8.76 -5.66
C ARG A 55 -3.23 -7.50 -4.84
N LEU A 56 -3.93 -6.53 -5.41
CA LEU A 56 -4.29 -5.29 -4.72
C LEU A 56 -5.56 -5.50 -3.91
N VAL A 57 -5.56 -5.04 -2.67
CA VAL A 57 -6.74 -5.03 -1.81
C VAL A 57 -6.91 -3.65 -1.19
N MET A 58 -8.14 -3.15 -1.18
CA MET A 58 -8.50 -1.94 -0.45
C MET A 58 -8.48 -2.25 1.05
N ALA A 59 -7.46 -1.79 1.76
CA ALA A 59 -7.25 -2.15 3.16
C ALA A 59 -8.08 -1.30 4.14
N GLY A 60 -8.54 -0.12 3.72
CA GLY A 60 -9.34 0.79 4.55
C GLY A 60 -8.53 1.44 5.67
N LEU A 61 -7.89 2.58 5.38
CA LEU A 61 -7.06 3.32 6.34
C LEU A 61 -7.87 3.88 7.51
N LEU A 62 -9.11 4.29 7.25
CA LEU A 62 -10.05 4.86 8.21
C LEU A 62 -11.28 3.95 8.28
N SER A 63 -11.26 3.01 9.22
CA SER A 63 -12.29 2.00 9.42
C SER A 63 -12.62 1.85 10.91
N GLY A 64 -13.82 1.33 11.21
CA GLY A 64 -14.31 1.19 12.59
C GLY A 64 -14.29 2.51 13.36
N GLU A 65 -13.73 2.50 14.56
CA GLU A 65 -13.63 3.68 15.44
C GLU A 65 -12.79 4.83 14.88
N ARG A 66 -12.01 4.58 13.82
CA ARG A 66 -11.19 5.61 13.17
C ARG A 66 -11.94 6.43 12.13
N VAL A 67 -13.21 6.10 11.87
CA VAL A 67 -14.08 6.88 11.00
C VAL A 67 -14.41 8.21 11.68
N GLY A 68 -14.10 9.31 11.01
CA GLY A 68 -14.34 10.65 11.53
C GLY A 68 -13.96 11.73 10.51
N PRO A 69 -14.06 13.02 10.89
CA PRO A 69 -13.72 14.12 10.01
C PRO A 69 -12.26 14.05 9.56
N TYR A 70 -12.02 13.85 8.25
CA TYR A 70 -10.66 13.72 7.71
C TYR A 70 -9.75 14.92 8.06
N ARG A 71 -10.33 16.12 8.17
CA ARG A 71 -9.62 17.33 8.60
C ARG A 71 -9.02 17.23 10.00
N ALA A 72 -9.61 16.45 10.91
CA ALA A 72 -9.06 16.25 12.25
C ALA A 72 -7.66 15.59 12.21
N LEU A 73 -7.33 14.87 11.13
CA LEU A 73 -6.03 14.23 10.93
C LEU A 73 -5.01 15.13 10.24
N GLU A 74 -5.35 16.39 9.92
CA GLU A 74 -4.51 17.27 9.10
C GLU A 74 -3.07 17.39 9.63
N GLY A 75 -2.90 17.56 10.94
CA GLY A 75 -1.58 17.63 11.58
C GLY A 75 -0.74 16.38 11.33
N SER A 76 -1.32 15.20 11.60
CA SER A 76 -0.66 13.90 11.38
C SER A 76 -0.37 13.67 9.90
N ILE A 77 -1.29 14.03 9.00
CA ILE A 77 -1.10 13.91 7.54
C ILE A 77 0.06 14.79 7.06
N ARG A 78 0.19 16.02 7.57
CA ARG A 78 1.29 16.93 7.23
C ARG A 78 2.63 16.39 7.72
N ALA A 79 2.70 15.94 8.98
CA ALA A 79 3.91 15.35 9.55
C ALA A 79 4.34 14.09 8.78
N ALA A 80 3.40 13.17 8.52
CA ALA A 80 3.66 11.96 7.74
C ALA A 80 4.09 12.28 6.30
N SER A 81 3.52 13.32 5.68
CA SER A 81 3.93 13.75 4.34
C SER A 81 5.36 14.28 4.31
N ALA A 82 5.82 14.98 5.37
CA ALA A 82 7.19 15.44 5.49
C ALA A 82 8.17 14.26 5.62
N GLN A 83 7.85 13.28 6.48
CA GLN A 83 8.64 12.06 6.64
C GLN A 83 8.71 11.24 5.35
N LEU A 84 7.57 11.05 4.68
CA LEU A 84 7.50 10.36 3.40
C LEU A 84 8.42 10.99 2.37
N ARG A 85 8.43 12.32 2.27
CA ARG A 85 9.33 13.04 1.36
C ARG A 85 10.79 12.83 1.73
N ALA A 86 11.13 12.87 3.01
CA ALA A 86 12.50 12.66 3.48
C ALA A 86 13.01 11.25 3.15
N VAL A 87 12.17 10.22 3.32
CA VAL A 87 12.55 8.81 3.11
C VAL A 87 12.53 8.41 1.63
N THR A 88 11.49 8.82 0.90
CA THR A 88 11.21 8.28 -0.45
C THR A 88 11.51 9.27 -1.58
N GLY A 89 11.76 10.55 -1.25
CA GLY A 89 11.86 11.64 -2.23
C GLY A 89 10.54 11.99 -2.92
N ARG A 90 9.46 11.24 -2.68
CA ARG A 90 8.16 11.46 -3.32
C ARG A 90 7.48 12.69 -2.72
N ARG A 91 6.82 13.46 -3.58
CA ARG A 91 5.98 14.60 -3.19
C ARG A 91 4.64 14.49 -3.90
N ARG A 92 3.58 15.06 -3.31
CA ARG A 92 2.32 15.28 -4.02
C ARG A 92 2.60 16.08 -5.31
N PRO A 93 2.11 15.63 -6.48
CA PRO A 93 2.22 16.41 -7.71
C PRO A 93 1.62 17.79 -7.49
N ARG A 94 2.28 18.84 -7.98
CA ARG A 94 1.64 20.17 -8.03
C ARG A 94 0.51 20.10 -9.05
N LEU A 95 -0.64 20.68 -8.75
CA LEU A 95 -1.78 20.73 -9.69
C LEU A 95 -1.36 21.32 -11.04
N SER A 96 -0.47 22.32 -11.05
CA SER A 96 0.12 22.89 -12.27
C SER A 96 0.95 21.90 -13.11
N SER A 97 1.43 20.80 -12.53
CA SER A 97 2.24 19.76 -13.19
C SER A 97 1.47 18.52 -13.65
N VAL A 98 0.15 18.49 -13.38
CA VAL A 98 -0.76 17.42 -13.82
C VAL A 98 -1.37 17.74 -15.17
N SER A 99 -1.70 19.03 -15.43
CA SER A 99 -2.24 19.50 -16.70
C SER A 99 -1.35 19.15 -17.91
N SER A 100 -0.02 19.20 -17.75
CA SER A 100 0.94 18.91 -18.82
C SER A 100 1.11 17.42 -19.16
N ARG A 101 0.56 16.49 -18.38
CA ARG A 101 0.65 15.03 -18.64
C ARG A 101 -0.58 14.43 -19.30
N SER A 102 -1.66 15.21 -19.48
CA SER A 102 -2.91 14.76 -20.09
C SER A 102 -2.99 14.98 -21.61
N ARG A 103 -1.89 15.40 -22.25
CA ARG A 103 -1.80 15.69 -23.69
C ARG A 103 -0.77 14.80 -24.42
N ALA A 104 -0.66 13.54 -24.01
CA ALA A 104 0.12 12.53 -24.71
C ALA A 104 -0.73 11.28 -24.90
#